data_AF-A0A9P9YWW0-F1
#
_entry.id   AF-A0A9P9YWW0-F1
#
_cell.length_a   1.000
_cell.length_b   1.000
_cell.length_c   1.000
_cell.angle_alpha   90.00
_cell.angle_beta   90.00
_cell.angle_gamma   90.00
#
_symmetry.space_group_name_H-M   'P 1'
#
loop_
_entity.id
_entity.type
_entity.pdbx_description
1 polymer ?
#
loop_
_entity_poly.entity_id
_entity_poly.type
_entity_poly.pdbx_seq_one_letter_code
_entity_poly.pdbx_strand_id
1 'polypeptide(L)'
;MVVTCEISFENNIHGTFYAGQLVNGCATLKCDRSKEVQAVLLKVVGYSITKWSEKSLGSSKLYAGREDYLASNTYLLGSEQNNNRHTIQAGVHNYNFACQLPYQCPSSFEGRYGCIRYIVKVLLIRPWKFDQAYTKAFTVLKMLDLNFDTPQLRLAAHSEGYRTFCCGPCKTDPLKLELNLPQAGYVPGQKIPVTVVVVNNTSVAVSELRLSLVMLVRYYSVSPEHSRVERIIISRAKGDSVLKQCTRSLNIELPVPSTPPTCVELSNIIQIAYQLEVEALVKSLREQQLMVMPVTVGTIPLAVSGIVVQQPPRRSAHYEGPQSRRDPPDELPMVTALGSVPHDLTHSPTVAALPKYEESRHTQRGNINEEELHAFGINEFAPLYPVYSIPSPMPVISADTRNAGFVNQSFLK
;
A
#
# COMPACT_ATOMS: atom_id res chain seq x y z
N MET A 1 20.51 -29.91 21.07
CA MET A 1 19.43 -29.65 22.04
C MET A 1 18.52 -28.59 21.42
N VAL A 2 17.32 -28.99 21.01
CA VAL A 2 16.47 -28.21 20.11
C VAL A 2 15.34 -27.57 20.91
N VAL A 3 15.20 -26.26 20.76
CA VAL A 3 13.97 -25.55 21.11
C VAL A 3 13.44 -25.00 19.80
N THR A 4 12.14 -25.12 19.58
CA THR A 4 11.45 -24.45 18.46
C THR A 4 10.35 -23.57 19.02
N CYS A 5 10.16 -22.39 18.46
CA CYS A 5 9.01 -21.54 18.73
C CYS A 5 8.19 -21.37 17.46
N GLU A 6 6.89 -21.58 17.56
CA GLU A 6 5.94 -21.28 16.51
C GLU A 6 5.04 -20.13 16.97
N ILE A 7 5.01 -19.04 16.20
CA ILE A 7 4.13 -17.89 16.47
C ILE A 7 2.94 -18.01 15.52
N SER A 8 1.73 -17.94 16.07
CA SER A 8 0.47 -18.02 15.33
C SER A 8 -0.45 -16.85 15.68
N PHE A 9 -1.31 -16.45 14.75
CA PHE A 9 -2.28 -15.38 14.92
C PHE A 9 -3.69 -15.98 14.94
N GLU A 10 -4.49 -15.58 15.92
CA GLU A 10 -5.83 -16.13 16.13
C GLU A 10 -6.79 -15.68 15.01
N ASN A 11 -7.50 -16.64 14.40
CA ASN A 11 -8.46 -16.41 13.31
C ASN A 11 -7.91 -15.59 12.13
N ASN A 12 -6.59 -15.56 11.93
CA ASN A 12 -5.92 -14.76 10.91
C ASN A 12 -4.75 -15.52 10.27
N ILE A 13 -5.08 -16.42 9.35
CA ILE A 13 -4.10 -17.26 8.66
C ILE A 13 -3.11 -16.45 7.82
N HIS A 14 -3.52 -15.28 7.33
CA HIS A 14 -2.70 -14.41 6.50
C HIS A 14 -1.78 -13.50 7.33
N GLY A 15 -1.97 -13.43 8.64
CA GLY A 15 -1.26 -12.48 9.50
C GLY A 15 -1.40 -11.04 9.00
N THR A 16 -2.59 -10.62 8.59
CA THR A 16 -2.84 -9.28 8.04
C THR A 16 -3.84 -8.52 8.91
N PHE A 17 -3.44 -7.37 9.41
CA PHE A 17 -4.20 -6.55 10.35
C PHE A 17 -4.31 -5.13 9.84
N TYR A 18 -5.38 -4.43 10.19
CA TYR A 18 -5.46 -2.99 10.00
C TYR A 18 -4.88 -2.24 11.20
N ALA A 19 -4.33 -1.05 10.96
CA ALA A 19 -3.96 -0.13 12.03
C ALA A 19 -5.16 0.10 12.98
N GLY A 20 -4.90 0.12 14.30
CA GLY A 20 -5.95 0.16 15.31
C GLY A 20 -6.59 -1.20 15.67
N GLN A 21 -6.24 -2.32 15.03
CA GLN A 21 -6.71 -3.64 15.45
C GLN A 21 -5.88 -4.24 16.58
N LEU A 22 -6.52 -5.12 17.35
CA LEU A 22 -5.87 -5.95 18.35
C LEU A 22 -5.27 -7.19 17.66
N VAL A 23 -3.95 -7.38 17.80
CA VAL A 23 -3.25 -8.57 17.32
C VAL A 23 -3.27 -9.62 18.43
N ASN A 24 -4.14 -10.61 18.30
CA ASN A 24 -4.18 -11.79 19.18
C ASN A 24 -3.40 -12.95 18.57
N GLY A 25 -2.64 -13.67 19.40
CA GLY A 25 -1.88 -14.82 18.95
C GLY A 25 -1.38 -15.71 20.07
N CYS A 26 -0.66 -16.76 19.67
CA CYS A 26 -0.02 -17.71 20.59
C CYS A 26 1.41 -18.01 20.14
N ALA A 27 2.35 -17.96 21.09
CA ALA A 27 3.70 -18.46 20.96
C ALA A 27 3.78 -19.86 21.56
N THR A 28 4.07 -20.85 20.72
CA THR A 28 4.16 -22.27 21.07
C THR A 28 5.62 -22.69 21.15
N LEU A 29 6.15 -22.87 22.36
CA LEU A 29 7.50 -23.37 22.61
C LEU A 29 7.49 -24.89 22.74
N LYS A 30 8.32 -25.57 21.94
CA LYS A 30 8.56 -27.03 22.06
C LYS A 30 9.99 -27.26 22.53
N CYS A 31 10.15 -27.96 23.63
CA CYS A 31 11.44 -28.27 24.25
C CYS A 31 11.67 -29.77 24.31
N ASP A 32 12.78 -30.24 23.74
CA ASP A 32 13.20 -31.65 23.76
C ASP A 32 13.61 -32.15 25.16
N ARG A 33 14.10 -31.23 26.00
CA ARG A 33 14.54 -31.43 27.38
C ARG A 33 14.24 -30.18 28.20
N SER A 34 14.33 -30.27 29.53
CA SER A 34 14.20 -29.09 30.39
C SER A 34 15.27 -28.03 30.07
N LYS A 35 14.88 -26.76 30.18
CA LYS A 35 15.72 -25.60 29.85
C LYS A 35 15.69 -24.58 30.96
N GLU A 36 16.87 -24.18 31.42
CA GLU A 36 17.00 -23.00 32.28
C GLU A 36 17.03 -21.72 31.43
N VAL A 37 16.17 -20.78 31.79
CA VAL A 37 16.09 -19.43 31.22
C VAL A 37 15.97 -18.41 32.37
N GLN A 38 16.43 -17.19 32.14
CA GLN A 38 16.13 -16.06 33.03
C GLN A 38 14.73 -15.51 32.74
N ALA A 39 14.38 -15.43 31.46
CA ALA A 39 13.06 -14.98 31.05
C ALA A 39 12.69 -15.49 29.64
N VAL A 40 11.40 -15.53 29.37
CA VAL A 40 10.84 -15.60 28.03
C VAL A 40 10.16 -14.27 27.75
N LEU A 41 10.73 -13.47 26.85
CA LEU A 41 10.26 -12.13 26.53
C LEU A 41 9.65 -12.11 25.14
N LEU A 42 8.39 -11.72 25.04
CA LEU A 42 7.72 -11.43 23.78
C LEU A 42 7.81 -9.94 23.49
N LYS A 43 8.24 -9.59 22.28
CA LYS A 43 8.24 -8.22 21.77
C LYS A 43 7.34 -8.13 20.55
N VAL A 44 6.52 -7.09 20.47
CA VAL A 44 5.84 -6.70 19.24
C VAL A 44 6.38 -5.34 18.86
N VAL A 45 7.03 -5.25 17.70
CA VAL A 45 7.63 -4.00 17.23
C VAL A 45 7.17 -3.69 15.82
N GLY A 46 7.03 -2.39 15.55
CA GLY A 46 6.67 -1.85 14.25
C GLY A 46 7.56 -0.66 13.95
N TYR A 47 8.26 -0.67 12.82
CA TYR A 47 9.25 0.35 12.49
C TYR A 47 9.42 0.49 10.99
N SER A 48 9.98 1.60 10.55
CA SER A 48 10.55 1.76 9.22
C SER A 48 12.05 1.98 9.30
N ILE A 49 12.75 1.51 8.28
CA ILE A 49 14.16 1.77 8.06
C ILE A 49 14.39 2.16 6.61
N THR A 50 15.31 3.07 6.38
CA THR A 50 15.84 3.38 5.06
C THR A 50 17.35 3.26 5.08
N LYS A 51 17.92 2.74 3.99
CA LYS A 51 19.36 2.56 3.84
C LYS A 51 19.76 2.50 2.37
N TRP A 52 20.67 3.38 1.95
CA TRP A 52 21.28 3.31 0.63
C TRP A 52 22.68 3.94 0.63
N SER A 53 23.48 3.64 -0.40
CA SER A 53 24.79 4.24 -0.57
C SER A 53 24.94 4.88 -1.95
N GLU A 54 25.61 6.02 -1.99
CA GLU A 54 25.91 6.74 -3.23
C GLU A 54 27.43 6.92 -3.36
N LYS A 55 27.95 6.63 -4.55
CA LYS A 55 29.38 6.77 -4.85
C LYS A 55 29.61 8.16 -5.45
N SER A 56 30.55 8.91 -4.89
CA SER A 56 31.00 10.19 -5.43
C SER A 56 32.51 10.31 -5.27
N LEU A 57 33.22 10.64 -6.36
CA LEU A 57 34.65 10.96 -6.38
C LEU A 57 35.54 10.00 -5.55
N GLY A 58 35.33 8.70 -5.68
CA GLY A 58 36.12 7.67 -4.97
C GLY A 58 35.70 7.37 -3.53
N SER A 59 34.70 8.09 -2.98
CA SER A 59 34.10 7.83 -1.67
C SER A 59 32.68 7.26 -1.82
N SER A 60 32.26 6.43 -0.87
CA SER A 60 30.89 5.91 -0.77
C SER A 60 30.25 6.50 0.48
N LYS A 61 29.18 7.29 0.30
CA LYS A 61 28.44 7.86 1.42
C LYS A 61 27.22 6.99 1.71
N LEU A 62 27.09 6.55 2.97
CA LEU A 62 25.93 5.80 3.47
C LEU A 62 24.88 6.79 3.97
N TYR A 63 23.63 6.55 3.58
CA TYR A 63 22.44 7.27 3.99
C TYR A 63 21.54 6.29 4.71
N ALA A 64 21.08 6.65 5.92
CA ALA A 64 20.18 5.81 6.69
C ALA A 64 19.16 6.62 7.51
N GLY A 65 18.01 6.01 7.78
CA GLY A 65 16.95 6.54 8.63
C GLY A 65 16.24 5.40 9.35
N ARG A 66 15.69 5.69 10.54
CA ARG A 66 14.85 4.78 11.30
C ARG A 66 13.73 5.57 11.98
N GLU A 67 12.54 4.99 11.98
CA GLU A 67 11.37 5.52 12.69
C GLU A 67 10.61 4.36 13.32
N ASP A 68 10.33 4.43 14.62
CA ASP A 68 9.62 3.37 15.35
C ASP A 68 8.16 3.80 15.63
N TYR A 69 7.20 2.93 15.29
CA TYR A 69 5.75 3.18 15.44
C TYR A 69 5.13 2.40 16.59
N LEU A 70 5.70 1.24 16.94
CA LEU A 70 5.19 0.33 17.94
C LEU A 70 6.37 -0.34 18.64
N ALA A 71 6.34 -0.35 19.97
CA ALA A 71 7.23 -1.16 20.78
C ALA A 71 6.46 -1.64 22.02
N SER A 72 6.17 -2.93 22.07
CA SER A 72 5.51 -3.58 23.19
C SER A 72 6.35 -4.76 23.67
N ASN A 73 6.56 -4.85 24.97
CA ASN A 73 7.31 -5.91 25.63
C ASN A 73 6.40 -6.63 26.62
N THR A 74 6.39 -7.96 26.61
CA THR A 74 5.60 -8.79 27.53
C THR A 74 6.43 -9.97 27.99
N TYR A 75 6.66 -10.07 29.29
CA TYR A 75 7.31 -11.25 29.88
C TYR A 75 6.31 -12.39 29.98
N LEU A 76 6.53 -13.44 29.19
CA LEU A 76 5.74 -14.68 29.20
C LEU A 76 6.16 -15.60 30.35
N LEU A 77 7.42 -15.49 30.78
CA LEU A 77 8.01 -16.16 31.94
C LEU A 77 9.14 -15.30 32.49
N GLY A 78 9.29 -15.25 33.81
CA GLY A 78 10.25 -14.38 34.49
C GLY A 78 9.80 -12.91 34.49
N SER A 79 10.73 -12.00 34.76
CA SER A 79 10.46 -10.55 34.72
C SER A 79 11.75 -9.76 34.50
N GLU A 80 11.62 -8.46 34.21
CA GLU A 80 12.78 -7.56 34.04
C GLU A 80 13.57 -7.38 35.34
N GLN A 81 12.86 -7.30 36.47
CA GLN A 81 13.43 -6.93 37.78
C GLN A 81 14.01 -8.13 38.53
N ASN A 82 13.71 -9.36 38.08
CA ASN A 82 14.10 -10.58 38.77
C ASN A 82 14.92 -11.48 37.84
N ASN A 83 16.19 -11.67 38.19
CA ASN A 83 17.12 -12.50 37.44
C ASN A 83 17.16 -13.96 37.91
N ASN A 84 16.10 -14.39 38.61
CA ASN A 84 15.94 -15.77 39.03
C ASN A 84 15.93 -16.71 37.83
N ARG A 85 16.47 -17.92 38.03
CA ARG A 85 16.45 -18.96 36.99
C ARG A 85 15.09 -19.65 37.02
N HIS A 86 14.48 -19.74 35.85
CA HIS A 86 13.25 -20.48 35.61
C HIS A 86 13.58 -21.72 34.77
N THR A 87 12.93 -22.84 35.09
CA THR A 87 13.06 -24.07 34.29
C THR A 87 11.80 -24.27 33.45
N ILE A 88 11.94 -24.21 32.13
CA ILE A 88 10.92 -24.67 31.18
C ILE A 88 11.08 -26.19 31.09
N GLN A 89 10.05 -26.95 31.45
CA GLN A 89 10.11 -28.41 31.39
C GLN A 89 10.12 -28.94 29.95
N ALA A 90 10.57 -30.18 29.75
CA ALA A 90 10.41 -30.84 28.46
C ALA A 90 8.92 -30.92 28.07
N GLY A 91 8.60 -30.71 26.80
CA GLY A 91 7.22 -30.71 26.31
C GLY A 91 6.84 -29.48 25.50
N VAL A 92 5.54 -29.21 25.43
CA VAL A 92 4.93 -28.11 24.66
C VAL A 92 4.33 -27.09 25.63
N HIS A 93 4.68 -25.81 25.44
CA HIS A 93 4.23 -24.69 26.26
C HIS A 93 3.60 -23.62 25.38
N ASN A 94 2.38 -23.22 25.70
CA ASN A 94 1.61 -22.24 24.92
C ASN A 94 1.50 -20.94 25.70
N TYR A 95 1.86 -19.84 25.05
CA TYR A 95 1.79 -18.50 25.63
C TYR A 95 0.94 -17.59 24.73
N ASN A 96 -0.26 -17.27 25.18
CA ASN A 96 -1.15 -16.34 24.48
C ASN A 96 -0.67 -14.90 24.68
N PHE A 97 -0.82 -14.08 23.65
CA PHE A 97 -0.51 -12.66 23.69
C PHE A 97 -1.55 -11.84 22.94
N ALA A 98 -1.66 -10.58 23.34
CA ALA A 98 -2.49 -9.59 22.68
C ALA A 98 -1.71 -8.26 22.59
N CYS A 99 -1.73 -7.60 21.44
CA CYS A 99 -1.07 -6.31 21.25
C CYS A 99 -1.96 -5.36 20.45
N GLN A 100 -2.30 -4.21 21.02
CA GLN A 100 -3.12 -3.20 20.36
C GLN A 100 -2.26 -2.38 19.40
N LEU A 101 -2.56 -2.42 18.10
CA LEU A 101 -1.87 -1.60 17.11
C LEU A 101 -2.29 -0.13 17.27
N PRO A 102 -1.36 0.83 17.19
CA PRO A 102 -1.68 2.24 17.03
C PRO A 102 -2.51 2.50 15.76
N TYR A 103 -3.41 3.49 15.82
CA TYR A 103 -4.24 3.88 14.66
C TYR A 103 -3.44 4.54 13.53
N GLN A 104 -2.29 5.13 13.85
CA GLN A 104 -1.44 5.86 12.91
C GLN A 104 -0.29 5.01 12.34
N CYS A 105 -0.38 3.67 12.44
CA CYS A 105 0.60 2.80 11.82
C CYS A 105 0.54 2.91 10.28
N PRO A 106 1.66 3.18 9.59
CA PRO A 106 1.72 3.07 8.14
C PRO A 106 1.53 1.63 7.67
N SER A 107 1.25 1.45 6.37
CA SER A 107 1.14 0.11 5.80
C SER A 107 2.51 -0.54 5.68
N SER A 108 2.59 -1.85 5.92
CA SER A 108 3.81 -2.62 5.69
C SER A 108 4.24 -2.54 4.23
N PHE A 109 5.55 -2.43 4.02
CA PHE A 109 6.15 -2.20 2.71
C PHE A 109 7.58 -2.74 2.67
N GLU A 110 7.97 -3.34 1.56
CA GLU A 110 9.33 -3.83 1.31
C GLU A 110 9.85 -3.23 0.00
N GLY A 111 10.77 -2.28 0.10
CA GLY A 111 11.35 -1.56 -1.02
C GLY A 111 12.86 -1.76 -1.14
N ARG A 112 13.45 -1.21 -2.21
CA ARG A 112 14.88 -1.38 -2.49
C ARG A 112 15.79 -0.64 -1.51
N TYR A 113 15.33 0.50 -1.00
CA TYR A 113 16.13 1.40 -0.15
C TYR A 113 15.54 1.55 1.24
N GLY A 114 14.57 0.71 1.61
CA GLY A 114 13.91 0.76 2.91
C GLY A 114 12.66 -0.09 2.99
N CYS A 115 12.17 -0.28 4.20
CA CYS A 115 10.97 -1.08 4.49
C CYS A 115 10.21 -0.53 5.69
N ILE A 116 8.95 -0.97 5.82
CA ILE A 116 8.07 -0.76 6.97
C ILE A 116 7.65 -2.15 7.45
N ARG A 117 8.13 -2.57 8.61
CA ARG A 117 7.99 -3.94 9.14
C ARG A 117 7.30 -3.95 10.48
N TYR A 118 6.48 -4.98 10.69
CA TYR A 118 5.88 -5.31 11.98
C TYR A 118 6.20 -6.77 12.29
N ILE A 119 6.78 -7.01 13.46
CA ILE A 119 7.25 -8.33 13.86
C ILE A 119 6.83 -8.65 15.29
N VAL A 120 6.51 -9.91 15.52
CA VAL A 120 6.46 -10.52 16.85
C VAL A 120 7.76 -11.29 17.04
N LYS A 121 8.44 -11.05 18.15
CA LYS A 121 9.71 -11.67 18.49
C LYS A 121 9.61 -12.33 19.86
N VAL A 122 9.95 -13.62 19.95
CA VAL A 122 10.06 -14.36 21.21
C VAL A 122 11.54 -14.58 21.52
N LEU A 123 11.98 -14.05 22.65
CA LEU A 123 13.34 -14.13 23.15
C LEU A 123 13.40 -15.06 24.35
N LEU A 124 14.23 -16.11 24.26
CA LEU A 124 14.61 -16.92 25.42
C LEU A 124 15.93 -16.37 25.95
N ILE A 125 15.86 -15.66 27.07
CA ILE A 125 17.03 -15.07 27.73
C ILE A 125 17.71 -16.18 28.53
N ARG A 126 18.93 -16.55 28.13
CA ARG A 126 19.60 -17.74 28.69
C ARG A 126 20.78 -17.35 29.55
N PRO A 127 20.92 -17.96 30.75
CA PRO A 127 22.08 -17.69 31.57
C PRO A 127 23.35 -18.21 30.88
N TRP A 128 24.37 -17.35 30.80
CA TRP A 128 25.72 -17.68 30.28
C TRP A 128 25.76 -18.12 28.80
N LYS A 129 24.69 -17.89 28.04
CA LYS A 129 24.58 -18.23 26.62
C LYS A 129 23.90 -17.09 25.87
N PHE A 130 24.13 -17.00 24.56
CA PHE A 130 23.36 -16.09 23.72
C PHE A 130 21.87 -16.37 23.79
N ASP A 131 21.06 -15.31 23.74
CA ASP A 131 19.61 -15.41 23.69
C ASP A 131 19.18 -16.12 22.40
N GLN A 132 18.10 -16.91 22.47
CA GLN A 132 17.49 -17.46 21.26
C GLN A 132 16.32 -16.58 20.86
N ALA A 133 16.32 -16.14 19.60
CA ALA A 133 15.29 -15.32 19.01
C ALA A 133 14.48 -16.11 17.98
N TYR A 134 13.16 -15.99 18.07
CA TYR A 134 12.22 -16.47 17.08
C TYR A 134 11.35 -15.31 16.64
N THR A 135 11.37 -15.00 15.35
CA THR A 135 10.72 -13.81 14.80
C THR A 135 9.67 -14.24 13.77
N LYS A 136 8.50 -13.59 13.81
CA LYS A 136 7.47 -13.72 12.77
C LYS A 136 6.98 -12.33 12.39
N ALA A 137 7.09 -12.00 11.11
CA ALA A 137 6.50 -10.79 10.56
C ALA A 137 5.01 -10.96 10.28
N PHE A 138 4.30 -9.84 10.31
CA PHE A 138 2.89 -9.75 9.93
C PHE A 138 2.64 -8.44 9.16
N THR A 139 1.58 -8.42 8.38
CA THR A 139 1.20 -7.25 7.58
C THR A 139 0.30 -6.34 8.41
N VAL A 140 0.64 -5.06 8.46
CA VAL A 140 -0.24 -3.98 8.91
C VAL A 140 -0.67 -3.15 7.72
N LEU A 141 -1.95 -2.84 7.62
CA LEU A 141 -2.54 -2.00 6.59
C LEU A 141 -3.12 -0.75 7.23
N LYS A 142 -2.74 0.41 6.72
CA LYS A 142 -3.48 1.63 7.06
C LYS A 142 -4.86 1.55 6.40
N MET A 143 -5.89 2.07 7.07
CA MET A 143 -7.17 2.28 6.40
C MET A 143 -7.09 3.56 5.57
N LEU A 144 -7.22 3.42 4.26
CA LEU A 144 -7.44 4.53 3.33
C LEU A 144 -8.79 4.34 2.65
N ASP A 145 -9.81 4.98 3.22
CA ASP A 145 -11.16 4.95 2.68
C ASP A 145 -11.36 6.08 1.69
N LEU A 146 -11.45 5.73 0.40
CA LEU A 146 -11.62 6.70 -0.67
C LEU A 146 -12.92 7.51 -0.52
N ASN A 147 -13.89 7.01 0.25
CA ASN A 147 -15.13 7.72 0.53
C ASN A 147 -14.97 8.84 1.57
N PHE A 148 -13.93 8.83 2.40
CA PHE A 148 -13.76 9.84 3.45
C PHE A 148 -12.47 10.65 3.33
N ASP A 149 -11.54 10.24 2.46
CA ASP A 149 -10.23 10.89 2.30
C ASP A 149 -10.36 12.31 1.71
N THR A 150 -10.74 12.44 0.44
CA THR A 150 -11.07 13.74 -0.16
C THR A 150 -12.18 13.60 -1.21
N PRO A 151 -13.17 14.52 -1.25
CA PRO A 151 -14.24 14.50 -2.26
C PRO A 151 -13.73 14.49 -3.71
N GLN A 152 -12.54 15.06 -3.94
CA GLN A 152 -11.91 15.13 -5.26
C GLN A 152 -11.63 13.75 -5.86
N LEU A 153 -11.45 12.70 -5.05
CA LEU A 153 -11.19 11.35 -5.56
C LEU A 153 -12.35 10.78 -6.35
N ARG A 154 -13.57 11.28 -6.14
CA ARG A 154 -14.80 10.84 -6.82
C ARG A 154 -15.10 11.63 -8.09
N LEU A 155 -14.43 12.75 -8.28
CA LEU A 155 -14.67 13.63 -9.41
C LEU A 155 -13.87 13.17 -10.63
N ALA A 156 -14.43 13.40 -11.81
CA ALA A 156 -13.71 13.19 -13.04
C ALA A 156 -12.44 14.06 -13.06
N ALA A 157 -11.31 13.45 -13.43
CA ALA A 157 -10.04 14.13 -13.54
C ALA A 157 -9.71 14.36 -15.01
N HIS A 158 -9.25 15.58 -15.32
CA HIS A 158 -8.87 15.99 -16.66
C HIS A 158 -7.46 16.59 -16.65
N SER A 159 -6.69 16.31 -17.69
CA SER A 159 -5.41 16.96 -17.95
C SER A 159 -5.22 17.10 -19.45
N GLU A 160 -4.67 18.23 -19.89
CA GLU A 160 -4.27 18.43 -21.29
C GLU A 160 -2.83 18.90 -21.39
N GLY A 161 -2.16 18.54 -22.49
CA GLY A 161 -0.78 18.93 -22.74
C GLY A 161 -0.52 19.11 -24.23
N TYR A 162 0.34 20.06 -24.56
CA TYR A 162 0.73 20.37 -25.93
C TYR A 162 2.22 20.19 -26.11
N ARG A 163 2.63 19.68 -27.27
CA ARG A 163 4.04 19.58 -27.62
C ARG A 163 4.27 19.92 -29.08
N THR A 164 5.19 20.85 -29.30
CA THR A 164 5.76 21.15 -30.62
C THR A 164 7.15 20.57 -30.69
N PHE A 165 7.46 19.89 -31.79
CA PHE A 165 8.77 19.30 -32.02
C PHE A 165 9.58 20.23 -32.95
N CYS A 166 10.87 20.39 -32.68
CA CYS A 166 11.76 21.29 -33.41
C CYS A 166 12.96 20.53 -34.00
N CYS A 167 13.31 20.83 -35.25
CA CYS A 167 14.55 20.38 -35.88
C CYS A 167 15.22 21.56 -36.60
N GLY A 168 16.20 22.20 -35.95
CA GLY A 168 16.83 23.41 -36.47
C GLY A 168 15.82 24.57 -36.62
N PRO A 169 15.65 25.17 -37.82
CA PRO A 169 14.71 26.28 -38.03
C PRO A 169 13.25 25.81 -38.19
N CYS A 170 13.00 24.51 -38.34
CA CYS A 170 11.66 23.97 -38.57
C CYS A 170 10.96 23.63 -37.24
N LYS A 171 9.68 23.98 -37.15
CA LYS A 171 8.79 23.60 -36.05
C LYS A 171 7.59 22.83 -36.60
N THR A 172 7.16 21.78 -35.91
CA THR A 172 5.91 21.09 -36.25
C THR A 172 4.71 21.88 -35.76
N ASP A 173 3.54 21.61 -36.33
CA ASP A 173 2.29 21.89 -35.64
C ASP A 173 2.23 21.12 -34.30
N PRO A 174 1.42 21.57 -33.31
CA PRO A 174 1.40 20.94 -32.00
C PRO A 174 0.71 19.57 -32.01
N LEU A 175 1.28 18.62 -31.29
CA LEU A 175 0.58 17.43 -30.79
C LEU A 175 -0.13 17.82 -29.49
N LYS A 176 -1.45 17.64 -29.42
CA LYS A 176 -2.21 17.78 -28.17
C LYS A 176 -2.63 16.40 -27.67
N LEU A 177 -2.48 16.19 -26.38
CA LEU A 177 -3.01 15.04 -25.66
C LEU A 177 -3.98 15.56 -24.59
N GLU A 178 -5.13 14.90 -24.45
CA GLU A 178 -6.07 15.11 -23.36
C GLU A 178 -6.33 13.77 -22.67
N LEU A 179 -6.21 13.75 -21.35
CA LEU A 179 -6.44 12.60 -20.49
C LEU A 179 -7.70 12.85 -19.68
N ASN A 180 -8.62 11.88 -19.68
CA ASN A 180 -9.81 11.91 -18.83
C ASN A 180 -9.92 10.62 -18.04
N LEU A 181 -10.15 10.75 -16.74
CA LEU A 181 -10.51 9.67 -15.83
C LEU A 181 -11.90 9.96 -15.23
N PRO A 182 -12.74 8.95 -15.01
CA PRO A 182 -14.03 9.14 -14.35
C PRO A 182 -13.89 9.48 -12.86
N GLN A 183 -12.77 9.08 -12.24
CA GLN A 183 -12.44 9.31 -10.84
C GLN A 183 -10.91 9.27 -10.65
N ALA A 184 -10.41 9.79 -9.53
CA ALA A 184 -8.98 9.79 -9.21
C ALA A 184 -8.57 8.76 -8.14
N GLY A 185 -9.55 8.13 -7.45
CA GLY A 185 -9.32 7.07 -6.46
C GLY A 185 -9.64 5.67 -6.98
N TYR A 186 -8.76 4.69 -6.74
CA TYR A 186 -8.93 3.29 -7.15
C TYR A 186 -8.42 2.34 -6.06
N VAL A 187 -8.82 1.06 -6.10
CA VAL A 187 -8.27 0.01 -5.23
C VAL A 187 -7.68 -1.14 -6.04
N PRO A 188 -6.77 -1.95 -5.47
CA PRO A 188 -6.27 -3.14 -6.14
C PRO A 188 -7.41 -4.08 -6.57
N GLY A 189 -7.30 -4.61 -7.78
CA GLY A 189 -8.32 -5.44 -8.43
C GLY A 189 -9.25 -4.66 -9.38
N GLN A 190 -9.32 -3.33 -9.28
CA GLN A 190 -9.97 -2.50 -10.29
C GLN A 190 -9.05 -2.25 -11.49
N LYS A 191 -9.66 -1.74 -12.57
CA LYS A 191 -8.97 -1.15 -13.71
C LYS A 191 -9.25 0.35 -13.73
N ILE A 192 -8.23 1.14 -14.06
CA ILE A 192 -8.33 2.58 -14.33
C ILE A 192 -8.73 2.73 -15.80
N PRO A 193 -9.96 3.18 -16.13
CA PRO A 193 -10.33 3.49 -17.50
C PRO A 193 -9.75 4.87 -17.87
N VAL A 194 -8.81 4.88 -18.81
CA VAL A 194 -8.19 6.11 -19.32
C VAL A 194 -8.74 6.42 -20.69
N THR A 195 -9.44 7.55 -20.81
CA THR A 195 -9.80 8.11 -22.12
C THR A 195 -8.71 9.07 -22.57
N VAL A 196 -8.04 8.76 -23.67
CA VAL A 196 -6.99 9.60 -24.27
C VAL A 196 -7.49 10.17 -25.59
N VAL A 197 -7.60 11.49 -25.68
CA VAL A 197 -7.83 12.19 -26.95
C VAL A 197 -6.49 12.68 -27.48
N VAL A 198 -6.14 12.23 -28.67
CA VAL A 198 -4.92 12.65 -29.38
C VAL A 198 -5.34 13.51 -30.54
N VAL A 199 -4.96 14.79 -30.53
CA VAL A 199 -5.10 15.70 -31.68
C VAL A 199 -3.71 15.85 -32.30
N ASN A 200 -3.44 15.04 -33.32
CA ASN A 200 -2.15 15.03 -33.99
C ASN A 200 -2.19 15.95 -35.21
N ASN A 201 -1.85 17.22 -35.05
CA ASN A 201 -1.69 18.14 -36.19
C ASN A 201 -0.32 18.02 -36.86
N THR A 202 0.60 17.23 -36.30
CA THR A 202 1.94 17.07 -36.86
C THR A 202 1.89 16.31 -38.19
N SER A 203 2.97 16.42 -38.97
CA SER A 203 3.17 15.66 -40.21
C SER A 203 3.62 14.21 -39.98
N VAL A 204 3.80 13.79 -38.72
CA VAL A 204 4.31 12.46 -38.34
C VAL A 204 3.25 11.72 -37.52
N ALA A 205 3.10 10.42 -37.75
CA ALA A 205 2.16 9.62 -36.97
C ALA A 205 2.68 9.40 -35.54
N VAL A 206 1.76 9.43 -34.57
CA VAL A 206 1.99 8.82 -33.25
C VAL A 206 1.92 7.32 -33.45
N SER A 207 3.04 6.64 -33.24
CA SER A 207 3.18 5.21 -33.50
C SER A 207 2.56 4.32 -32.45
N GLU A 208 2.54 4.77 -31.20
CA GLU A 208 2.02 4.02 -30.05
C GLU A 208 1.74 5.01 -28.90
N LEU A 209 0.69 4.76 -28.14
CA LEU A 209 0.53 5.33 -26.80
C LEU A 209 0.98 4.31 -25.76
N ARG A 210 1.86 4.70 -24.83
CA ARG A 210 2.25 3.87 -23.69
C ARG A 210 1.66 4.43 -22.42
N LEU A 211 0.87 3.62 -21.73
CA LEU A 211 0.27 3.97 -20.45
C LEU A 211 0.96 3.16 -19.36
N SER A 212 1.32 3.80 -18.27
CA SER A 212 1.93 3.17 -17.11
C SER A 212 1.31 3.67 -15.82
N LEU A 213 0.97 2.75 -14.91
CA LEU A 213 0.67 3.09 -13.53
C LEU A 213 1.99 3.00 -12.78
N VAL A 214 2.39 4.12 -12.19
CA VAL A 214 3.71 4.27 -11.59
C VAL A 214 3.55 4.52 -10.11
N MET A 215 4.19 3.66 -9.31
CA MET A 215 4.40 3.86 -7.89
C MET A 215 5.69 4.66 -7.71
N LEU A 216 5.59 5.79 -7.03
CA LEU A 216 6.71 6.61 -6.59
C LEU A 216 6.95 6.35 -5.11
N VAL A 217 8.10 5.79 -4.79
CA VAL A 217 8.52 5.57 -3.39
C VAL A 217 9.63 6.56 -3.07
N ARG A 218 9.35 7.50 -2.19
CA ARG A 218 10.34 8.46 -1.70
C ARG A 218 10.87 7.97 -0.36
N TYR A 219 12.18 7.77 -0.30
CA TYR A 219 12.92 7.43 0.90
C TYR A 219 13.64 8.66 1.41
N TYR A 220 13.65 8.87 2.73
CA TYR A 220 14.45 9.90 3.39
C TYR A 220 15.44 9.25 4.34
N SER A 221 16.62 9.85 4.46
CA SER A 221 17.62 9.51 5.47
C SER A 221 17.67 10.61 6.52
N VAL A 222 17.95 10.23 7.76
CA VAL A 222 18.07 11.15 8.89
C VAL A 222 19.51 11.65 9.02
N SER A 223 20.49 10.78 8.83
CA SER A 223 21.91 11.14 8.93
C SER A 223 22.75 10.43 7.87
N PRO A 224 23.35 11.18 6.92
CA PRO A 224 23.06 12.58 6.60
C PRO A 224 21.63 12.75 6.05
N GLU A 225 21.06 13.95 6.14
CA GLU A 225 19.76 14.25 5.53
C GLU A 225 19.85 14.19 3.99
N HIS A 226 19.00 13.39 3.38
CA HIS A 226 18.90 13.25 1.94
C HIS A 226 17.57 12.56 1.58
N SER A 227 17.15 12.70 0.32
CA SER A 227 16.00 11.94 -0.17
C SER A 227 16.30 11.29 -1.51
N ARG A 228 15.63 10.16 -1.76
CA ARG A 228 15.74 9.40 -3.01
C ARG A 228 14.36 8.97 -3.45
N VAL A 229 14.04 9.18 -4.71
CA VAL A 229 12.78 8.70 -5.31
C VAL A 229 13.06 7.49 -6.17
N GLU A 230 12.38 6.40 -5.88
CA GLU A 230 12.34 5.21 -6.72
C GLU A 230 11.04 5.22 -7.54
N ARG A 231 11.18 5.05 -8.85
CA ARG A 231 10.07 5.00 -9.80
C ARG A 231 9.84 3.56 -10.23
N ILE A 232 8.69 2.98 -9.86
CA ILE A 232 8.35 1.58 -10.13
C ILE A 232 7.10 1.53 -11.01
N ILE A 233 7.21 0.96 -12.21
CA ILE A 233 6.05 0.74 -13.08
C ILE A 233 5.34 -0.53 -12.62
N ILE A 234 4.11 -0.39 -12.11
CA ILE A 234 3.35 -1.50 -11.53
C ILE A 234 2.30 -2.04 -12.50
N SER A 235 1.92 -1.27 -13.52
CA SER A 235 1.00 -1.71 -14.57
C SER A 235 1.33 -1.02 -15.89
N ARG A 236 1.08 -1.70 -17.01
CA ARG A 236 1.31 -1.16 -18.36
C ARG A 236 0.15 -1.51 -19.28
N ALA A 237 -0.20 -0.58 -20.15
CA ALA A 237 -1.11 -0.79 -21.27
C ALA A 237 -0.60 -0.04 -22.51
N LYS A 238 -1.12 -0.43 -23.67
CA LYS A 238 -0.77 0.16 -24.96
C LYS A 238 -2.04 0.64 -25.66
N GLY A 239 -1.96 1.81 -26.27
CA GLY A 239 -2.97 2.34 -27.16
C GLY A 239 -2.51 2.29 -28.62
N ASP A 240 -3.49 2.22 -29.52
CA ASP A 240 -3.24 2.19 -30.96
C ASP A 240 -2.54 3.46 -31.47
N SER A 241 -1.92 3.34 -32.65
CA SER A 241 -1.34 4.47 -33.37
C SER A 241 -2.40 5.50 -33.78
N VAL A 242 -1.96 6.75 -33.89
CA VAL A 242 -2.75 7.86 -34.44
C VAL A 242 -2.00 8.43 -35.64
N LEU A 243 -2.66 8.41 -36.81
CA LEU A 243 -2.08 8.91 -38.05
C LEU A 243 -1.74 10.40 -37.94
N LYS A 244 -0.91 10.88 -38.86
CA LYS A 244 -0.64 12.32 -39.02
C LYS A 244 -1.93 13.06 -39.35
N GLN A 245 -2.03 14.32 -38.92
CA GLN A 245 -3.19 15.20 -39.20
C GLN A 245 -4.54 14.54 -38.85
N CYS A 246 -4.59 13.78 -37.76
CA CYS A 246 -5.79 13.06 -37.34
C CYS A 246 -6.05 13.30 -35.86
N THR A 247 -7.34 13.31 -35.51
CA THR A 247 -7.80 13.27 -34.12
C THR A 247 -8.39 11.91 -33.82
N ARG A 248 -8.01 11.31 -32.69
CA ARG A 248 -8.56 10.02 -32.24
C ARG A 248 -8.78 10.02 -30.73
N SER A 249 -9.93 9.49 -30.32
CA SER A 249 -10.22 9.15 -28.93
C SER A 249 -10.02 7.65 -28.70
N LEU A 250 -9.33 7.30 -27.62
CA LEU A 250 -8.95 5.93 -27.26
C LEU A 250 -9.34 5.66 -25.81
N ASN A 251 -10.02 4.55 -25.55
CA ASN A 251 -10.33 4.10 -24.18
C ASN A 251 -9.45 2.89 -23.85
N ILE A 252 -8.61 3.03 -22.83
CA ILE A 252 -7.60 2.04 -22.45
C ILE A 252 -7.74 1.75 -20.97
N GLU A 253 -7.91 0.48 -20.62
CA GLU A 253 -8.00 0.05 -19.23
C GLU A 253 -6.62 -0.33 -18.70
N LEU A 254 -6.29 0.18 -17.51
CA LEU A 254 -5.02 -0.10 -16.85
C LEU A 254 -5.27 -0.78 -15.50
N PRO A 255 -4.90 -2.07 -15.32
CA PRO A 255 -5.20 -2.79 -14.09
C PRO A 255 -4.41 -2.23 -12.90
N VAL A 256 -5.03 -2.21 -11.72
CA VAL A 256 -4.38 -1.90 -10.43
C VAL A 256 -4.03 -3.23 -9.76
N PRO A 257 -2.76 -3.68 -9.76
CA PRO A 257 -2.34 -4.91 -9.11
C PRO A 257 -2.33 -4.77 -7.58
N SER A 258 -2.12 -5.89 -6.87
CA SER A 258 -1.83 -5.88 -5.42
C SER A 258 -0.65 -4.95 -5.11
N THR A 259 -0.90 -3.90 -4.32
CA THR A 259 0.06 -2.82 -4.05
C THR A 259 -0.30 -2.11 -2.74
N PRO A 260 0.65 -1.49 -2.00
CA PRO A 260 0.33 -0.72 -0.80
C PRO A 260 -0.57 0.48 -1.11
N PRO A 261 -1.41 0.94 -0.17
CA PRO A 261 -2.16 2.17 -0.37
C PRO A 261 -1.23 3.40 -0.45
N THR A 262 -1.68 4.44 -1.16
CA THR A 262 -1.03 5.76 -1.16
C THR A 262 -0.81 6.22 0.27
N CYS A 263 0.41 6.58 0.66
CA CYS A 263 0.74 7.02 2.01
C CYS A 263 1.89 8.03 2.02
N VAL A 264 1.57 9.29 2.27
CA VAL A 264 2.56 10.38 2.31
C VAL A 264 2.74 11.01 3.70
N GLU A 265 1.88 10.67 4.67
CA GLU A 265 1.81 11.36 5.97
C GLU A 265 2.17 10.49 7.19
N LEU A 266 1.99 9.16 7.13
CA LEU A 266 2.16 8.29 8.33
C LEU A 266 3.59 7.79 8.57
N SER A 267 4.50 7.98 7.61
CA SER A 267 5.91 7.68 7.76
C SER A 267 6.72 8.87 7.29
N ASN A 268 7.62 9.34 8.14
CA ASN A 268 8.48 10.48 7.83
C ASN A 268 9.63 10.10 6.90
N ILE A 269 9.96 8.80 6.81
CA ILE A 269 11.11 8.32 6.04
C ILE A 269 10.75 7.48 4.80
N ILE A 270 9.51 7.00 4.66
CA ILE A 270 9.05 6.29 3.47
C ILE A 270 7.67 6.81 3.07
N GLN A 271 7.59 7.42 1.88
CA GLN A 271 6.34 7.92 1.32
C GLN A 271 6.04 7.21 0.00
N ILE A 272 4.78 6.83 -0.20
CA ILE A 272 4.29 6.08 -1.37
C ILE A 272 3.18 6.90 -2.04
N ALA A 273 3.38 7.23 -3.30
CA ALA A 273 2.39 7.91 -4.14
C ALA A 273 2.25 7.22 -5.49
N TYR A 274 1.17 7.51 -6.22
CA TYR A 274 0.91 6.92 -7.53
C TYR A 274 0.59 7.99 -8.56
N GLN A 275 1.00 7.72 -9.80
CA GLN A 275 0.66 8.53 -10.94
C GLN A 275 0.43 7.67 -12.18
N LEU A 276 -0.50 8.11 -13.02
CA LEU A 276 -0.66 7.64 -14.38
C LEU A 276 0.31 8.41 -15.27
N GLU A 277 1.06 7.69 -16.08
CA GLU A 277 1.94 8.25 -17.10
C GLU A 277 1.47 7.82 -18.50
N VAL A 278 1.26 8.78 -19.40
CA VAL A 278 0.86 8.55 -20.78
C VAL A 278 1.90 9.16 -21.71
N GLU A 279 2.62 8.31 -22.44
CA GLU A 279 3.67 8.70 -23.36
C GLU A 279 3.21 8.46 -24.81
N ALA A 280 3.17 9.52 -25.61
CA ALA A 280 2.90 9.44 -27.05
C ALA A 280 4.22 9.32 -27.82
N LEU A 281 4.41 8.18 -28.48
CA LEU A 281 5.63 7.89 -29.23
C LEU A 281 5.53 8.32 -30.68
N VAL A 282 6.24 9.37 -31.04
CA VAL A 282 6.36 9.87 -32.41
C VAL A 282 7.65 9.34 -33.03
N LYS A 283 7.53 8.58 -34.13
CA LYS A 283 8.68 8.02 -34.85
C LYS A 283 9.60 9.15 -35.33
N SER A 284 10.91 8.90 -35.31
CA SER A 284 11.95 9.81 -35.82
C SER A 284 12.22 11.08 -35.00
N LEU A 285 11.59 11.25 -33.84
CA LEU A 285 11.84 12.38 -32.94
C LEU A 285 12.51 11.89 -31.64
N ARG A 286 13.54 12.60 -31.17
CA ARG A 286 14.35 12.18 -30.01
C ARG A 286 13.58 12.27 -28.70
N GLU A 287 12.78 13.32 -28.55
CA GLU A 287 12.01 13.56 -27.34
C GLU A 287 10.55 13.23 -27.60
N GLN A 288 9.86 12.68 -26.60
CA GLN A 288 8.47 12.25 -26.68
C GLN A 288 7.57 13.15 -25.82
N GLN A 289 6.26 13.13 -26.06
CA GLN A 289 5.32 13.83 -25.18
C GLN A 289 4.89 12.88 -24.06
N LEU A 290 5.24 13.23 -22.82
CA LEU A 290 4.82 12.53 -21.61
C LEU A 290 3.85 13.41 -20.84
N MET A 291 2.68 12.87 -20.52
CA MET A 291 1.74 13.47 -19.57
C MET A 291 1.69 12.64 -18.29
N VAL A 292 1.50 13.32 -17.17
CA VAL A 292 1.44 12.71 -15.84
C VAL A 292 0.18 13.21 -15.13
N MET A 293 -0.58 12.29 -14.54
CA MET A 293 -1.76 12.60 -13.73
C MET A 293 -1.68 11.84 -12.40
N PRO A 294 -1.78 12.51 -11.24
CA PRO A 294 -1.76 11.83 -9.95
C PRO A 294 -3.01 10.97 -9.76
N VAL A 295 -2.86 9.82 -9.12
CA VAL A 295 -3.97 8.92 -8.74
C VAL A 295 -3.77 8.41 -7.31
N THR A 296 -4.86 8.12 -6.62
CA THR A 296 -4.83 7.59 -5.26
C THR A 296 -5.21 6.12 -5.25
N VAL A 297 -4.37 5.27 -4.67
CA VAL A 297 -4.69 3.86 -4.42
C VAL A 297 -5.11 3.69 -2.98
N GLY A 298 -6.37 3.34 -2.75
CA GLY A 298 -6.97 3.15 -1.42
C GLY A 298 -7.00 1.70 -0.96
N THR A 299 -7.49 1.49 0.27
CA THR A 299 -7.79 0.15 0.81
C THR A 299 -9.28 -0.12 0.89
N ILE A 300 -10.16 0.88 0.74
CA ILE A 300 -11.61 0.70 0.68
C ILE A 300 -12.11 1.39 -0.59
N PRO A 301 -12.83 0.69 -1.48
CA PRO A 301 -13.28 1.25 -2.75
C PRO A 301 -14.31 2.35 -2.54
N LEU A 302 -14.40 3.25 -3.52
CA LEU A 302 -15.52 4.18 -3.61
C LEU A 302 -16.84 3.41 -3.66
N ALA A 303 -17.83 3.85 -2.88
CA ALA A 303 -19.14 3.24 -2.85
C ALA A 303 -19.76 3.30 -4.25
N VAL A 304 -19.93 2.13 -4.86
CA VAL A 304 -20.75 1.98 -6.05
C VAL A 304 -22.20 2.02 -5.56
N SER A 305 -23.03 2.88 -6.13
CA SER A 305 -24.46 2.99 -5.76
C SER A 305 -25.09 1.59 -5.65
N GLY A 306 -25.55 1.21 -4.46
CA GLY A 306 -26.18 -0.10 -4.18
C GLY A 306 -25.27 -1.20 -3.61
N ILE A 307 -23.96 -0.98 -3.42
CA ILE A 307 -23.04 -1.96 -2.82
C ILE A 307 -22.61 -1.51 -1.42
N VAL A 308 -22.97 -2.27 -0.39
CA VAL A 308 -22.44 -2.10 0.97
C VAL A 308 -21.13 -2.89 1.08
N VAL A 309 -20.01 -2.18 1.24
CA VAL A 309 -18.72 -2.81 1.57
C VAL A 309 -18.67 -2.96 3.08
N GLN A 310 -18.56 -4.20 3.58
CA GLN A 310 -18.36 -4.43 5.01
C GLN A 310 -17.01 -3.82 5.43
N GLN A 311 -17.08 -2.76 6.23
CA GLN A 311 -15.90 -2.15 6.84
C GLN A 311 -15.56 -2.91 8.13
N PRO A 312 -14.26 -3.10 8.46
CA PRO A 312 -13.90 -3.54 9.80
C PRO A 312 -14.47 -2.56 10.84
N PRO A 313 -14.91 -3.03 12.02
CA PRO A 313 -15.55 -2.20 13.02
C PRO A 313 -14.64 -1.03 13.42
N ARG A 314 -15.05 0.20 13.07
CA ARG A 314 -14.44 1.43 13.60
C ARG A 314 -14.89 1.58 15.06
N ARG A 315 -13.99 1.46 16.03
CA ARG A 315 -14.19 2.16 17.30
C ARG A 315 -13.91 3.63 17.04
N SER A 316 -14.93 4.47 17.20
CA SER A 316 -14.80 5.92 17.16
C SER A 316 -13.71 6.35 18.15
N ALA A 317 -12.62 6.94 17.65
CA ALA A 317 -11.64 7.60 18.47
C ALA A 317 -12.25 8.93 18.96
N HIS A 318 -13.03 8.88 20.04
CA HIS A 318 -13.16 10.01 20.96
C HIS A 318 -12.27 9.69 22.16
N TYR A 319 -11.04 10.17 22.10
CA TYR A 319 -10.18 10.26 23.27
C TYR A 319 -10.53 11.57 23.99
N GLU A 320 -11.37 11.50 25.01
CA GLU A 320 -11.40 12.52 26.06
C GLU A 320 -10.65 11.94 27.28
N GLY A 321 -9.68 12.71 27.77
CA GLY A 321 -8.82 12.33 28.91
C GLY A 321 -9.59 12.20 30.24
N PRO A 322 -8.94 11.71 31.29
CA PRO A 322 -9.63 11.30 32.51
C PRO A 322 -10.06 12.53 33.33
N GLN A 323 -11.38 12.74 33.44
CA GLN A 323 -11.95 13.45 34.59
C GLN A 323 -12.80 12.49 35.42
N SER A 324 -12.41 12.44 36.70
CA SER A 324 -13.01 11.68 37.78
C SER A 324 -14.48 12.06 38.00
N ARG A 325 -15.38 11.08 38.02
CA ARG A 325 -16.46 10.97 39.02
C ARG A 325 -17.12 9.59 38.98
N ARG A 326 -17.41 9.10 40.19
CA ARG A 326 -18.06 7.84 40.53
C ARG A 326 -19.56 7.95 40.24
N ASP A 327 -20.17 6.90 39.66
CA ASP A 327 -21.49 6.32 40.00
C ASP A 327 -21.87 5.14 39.04
N PRO A 328 -22.82 4.24 39.41
CA PRO A 328 -22.83 2.79 39.08
C PRO A 328 -23.62 2.41 37.79
N PRO A 329 -23.73 1.11 37.39
CA PRO A 329 -23.95 0.72 36.00
C PRO A 329 -25.43 0.67 35.62
N ASP A 330 -25.84 1.54 34.72
CA ASP A 330 -27.09 1.38 33.96
C ASP A 330 -26.81 0.86 32.55
N GLU A 331 -27.70 -0.03 32.12
CA GLU A 331 -27.65 -0.87 30.94
C GLU A 331 -27.31 -0.11 29.63
N LEU A 332 -26.43 -0.70 28.83
CA LEU A 332 -26.12 -0.26 27.47
C LEU A 332 -27.39 -0.34 26.60
N PRO A 333 -27.81 0.73 25.92
CA PRO A 333 -28.94 0.64 24.99
C PRO A 333 -28.49 -0.14 23.74
N MET A 334 -29.20 -1.24 23.46
CA MET A 334 -29.20 -1.87 22.14
C MET A 334 -29.69 -0.84 21.12
N VAL A 335 -28.84 -0.44 20.18
CA VAL A 335 -29.31 0.31 19.00
C VAL A 335 -29.91 -0.69 18.04
N THR A 336 -31.22 -0.89 18.20
CA THR A 336 -32.09 -1.55 17.23
C THR A 336 -32.15 -0.69 15.98
N ALA A 337 -31.67 -1.23 14.85
CA ALA A 337 -31.94 -0.66 13.54
C ALA A 337 -33.45 -0.76 13.24
N LEU A 338 -34.03 0.30 12.67
CA LEU A 338 -35.01 0.31 11.56
C LEU A 338 -35.85 1.60 11.60
N GLY A 339 -35.77 2.37 10.52
CA GLY A 339 -36.58 3.57 10.29
C GLY A 339 -36.75 3.85 8.80
N SER A 340 -37.63 3.07 8.18
CA SER A 340 -38.49 3.41 7.02
C SER A 340 -37.90 4.21 5.85
N VAL A 341 -37.54 3.50 4.77
CA VAL A 341 -37.50 4.04 3.40
C VAL A 341 -38.70 3.43 2.64
N PRO A 342 -39.45 4.20 1.81
CA PRO A 342 -40.64 3.69 1.12
C PRO A 342 -40.32 2.49 0.24
N HIS A 343 -41.20 1.48 0.28
CA HIS A 343 -41.21 0.35 -0.63
C HIS A 343 -41.43 0.84 -2.07
N ASP A 344 -40.36 0.87 -2.87
CA ASP A 344 -40.36 0.39 -4.26
C ASP A 344 -38.92 0.40 -4.79
N LEU A 345 -38.60 -0.58 -5.65
CA LEU A 345 -37.27 -0.98 -6.16
C LEU A 345 -36.57 -2.07 -5.32
N THR A 346 -37.04 -3.31 -5.49
CA THR A 346 -36.29 -4.53 -5.23
C THR A 346 -35.03 -4.61 -6.10
N HIS A 347 -33.93 -4.04 -5.62
CA HIS A 347 -32.58 -4.51 -5.96
C HIS A 347 -31.92 -4.94 -4.65
N SER A 348 -31.74 -6.24 -4.47
CA SER A 348 -30.90 -6.79 -3.40
C SER A 348 -29.53 -6.11 -3.45
N PRO A 349 -29.06 -5.45 -2.37
CA PRO A 349 -27.71 -4.89 -2.35
C PRO A 349 -26.72 -6.05 -2.41
N THR A 350 -26.00 -6.16 -3.52
CA THR A 350 -24.92 -7.13 -3.68
C THR A 350 -23.87 -6.80 -2.62
N VAL A 351 -23.78 -7.61 -1.56
CA VAL A 351 -22.70 -7.48 -0.58
C VAL A 351 -21.39 -7.71 -1.33
N ALA A 352 -20.51 -6.71 -1.35
CA ALA A 352 -19.20 -6.88 -1.96
C ALA A 352 -18.49 -8.04 -1.26
N ALA A 353 -18.01 -9.02 -2.03
CA ALA A 353 -17.19 -10.10 -1.49
C ALA A 353 -15.98 -9.50 -0.75
N LEU A 354 -15.63 -10.09 0.40
CA LEU A 354 -14.42 -9.72 1.13
C LEU A 354 -13.20 -9.76 0.19
N PRO A 355 -12.27 -8.80 0.32
CA PRO A 355 -11.09 -8.79 -0.53
C PRO A 355 -10.25 -10.04 -0.30
N LYS A 356 -9.58 -10.50 -1.36
CA LYS A 356 -8.50 -11.46 -1.23
C LYS A 356 -7.22 -10.74 -0.82
N TYR A 357 -6.29 -11.44 -0.18
CA TYR A 357 -5.00 -10.87 0.20
C TYR A 357 -3.90 -11.48 -0.66
N GLU A 358 -3.17 -10.63 -1.38
CA GLU A 358 -2.13 -11.06 -2.32
C GLU A 358 -0.84 -10.28 -2.09
N GLU A 359 0.30 -10.91 -2.30
CA GLU A 359 1.58 -10.20 -2.29
C GLU A 359 1.71 -9.28 -3.51
N SER A 360 2.42 -8.17 -3.33
CA SER A 360 2.84 -7.33 -4.46
C SER A 360 3.97 -7.99 -5.25
N ARG A 361 3.85 -8.00 -6.58
CA ARG A 361 4.83 -8.60 -7.50
C ARG A 361 5.91 -7.62 -7.96
N HIS A 362 5.79 -6.34 -7.60
CA HIS A 362 6.66 -5.25 -8.02
C HIS A 362 7.44 -4.63 -6.86
N THR A 363 7.27 -5.17 -5.65
CA THR A 363 8.04 -4.85 -4.44
C THR A 363 9.01 -5.98 -4.11
N GLN A 364 9.95 -5.74 -3.20
CA GLN A 364 10.92 -6.77 -2.81
C GLN A 364 10.34 -7.71 -1.75
N ARG A 365 10.99 -8.88 -1.58
CA ARG A 365 10.86 -9.69 -0.38
C ARG A 365 11.98 -9.29 0.59
N GLY A 366 11.62 -8.99 1.83
CA GLY A 366 12.57 -8.57 2.86
C GLY A 366 13.08 -9.76 3.69
N ASN A 367 14.35 -9.69 4.12
CA ASN A 367 14.85 -10.60 5.15
C ASN A 367 14.57 -10.00 6.55
N ILE A 368 13.69 -10.62 7.33
CA ILE A 368 13.27 -10.12 8.65
C ILE A 368 14.34 -10.26 9.73
N ASN A 369 15.36 -11.09 9.48
CA ASN A 369 16.44 -11.40 10.42
C ASN A 369 17.80 -10.88 9.92
N GLU A 370 17.81 -9.92 8.98
CA GLU A 370 19.04 -9.42 8.34
C GLU A 370 20.10 -8.91 9.35
N GLU A 371 19.67 -8.38 10.50
CA GLU A 371 20.55 -7.86 11.56
C GLU A 371 20.76 -8.85 12.72
N GLU A 372 20.23 -10.07 12.66
CA GLU A 372 20.27 -11.05 13.76
C GLU A 372 21.06 -12.32 13.41
N LEU A 373 22.34 -12.37 13.84
CA LEU A 373 23.24 -13.52 13.62
C LEU A 373 22.74 -14.86 14.20
N HIS A 374 21.78 -14.84 15.13
CA HIS A 374 21.29 -16.01 15.86
C HIS A 374 19.76 -16.20 15.78
N ALA A 375 19.13 -15.65 14.75
CA ALA A 375 17.71 -15.87 14.51
C ALA A 375 17.44 -17.25 13.86
N PHE A 376 16.36 -17.90 14.28
CA PHE A 376 15.90 -19.18 13.74
C PHE A 376 14.54 -19.00 13.05
N GLY A 377 14.30 -19.68 11.91
CA GLY A 377 13.01 -19.72 11.23
C GLY A 377 13.05 -19.29 9.76
N ILE A 378 11.86 -19.06 9.18
CA ILE A 378 11.70 -18.49 7.84
C ILE A 378 12.07 -17.01 7.90
N ASN A 379 12.91 -16.58 6.97
CA ASN A 379 13.52 -15.25 6.99
C ASN A 379 12.89 -14.30 5.99
N GLU A 380 12.14 -14.79 5.00
CA GLU A 380 11.54 -13.94 3.96
C GLU A 380 10.14 -13.45 4.35
N PHE A 381 9.88 -12.18 4.08
CA PHE A 381 8.58 -11.54 4.28
C PHE A 381 8.18 -10.71 3.06
N ALA A 382 6.91 -10.84 2.67
CA ALA A 382 6.25 -9.95 1.74
C ALA A 382 4.90 -9.54 2.35
N PRO A 383 4.59 -8.24 2.40
CA PRO A 383 3.28 -7.78 2.81
C PRO A 383 2.17 -8.25 1.86
N LEU A 384 0.98 -8.49 2.42
CA LEU A 384 -0.21 -8.83 1.66
C LEU A 384 -1.17 -7.63 1.57
N TYR A 385 -1.68 -7.33 0.38
CA TYR A 385 -2.61 -6.21 0.15
C TYR A 385 -3.99 -6.71 -0.29
N PRO A 386 -5.07 -5.99 0.05
CA PRO A 386 -6.42 -6.37 -0.31
C PRO A 386 -6.66 -6.15 -1.80
N VAL A 387 -7.13 -7.19 -2.49
CA VAL A 387 -7.49 -7.20 -3.91
C VAL A 387 -8.97 -7.50 -4.04
N TYR A 388 -9.70 -6.58 -4.67
CA TYR A 388 -11.15 -6.62 -4.78
C TYR A 388 -11.60 -7.24 -6.11
N SER A 389 -12.69 -7.99 -6.07
CA SER A 389 -13.40 -8.47 -7.27
C SER A 389 -14.69 -7.66 -7.47
N ILE A 390 -14.53 -6.37 -7.78
CA ILE A 390 -15.63 -5.42 -7.98
C ILE A 390 -15.61 -4.83 -9.40
N PRO A 391 -16.75 -4.35 -9.91
CA PRO A 391 -16.78 -3.62 -11.18
C PRO A 391 -15.82 -2.41 -11.17
N SER A 392 -15.17 -2.19 -12.31
CA SER A 392 -14.38 -0.97 -12.54
C SER A 392 -15.32 0.17 -12.97
N PRO A 393 -14.98 1.45 -12.69
CA PRO A 393 -15.77 2.56 -13.20
C PRO A 393 -15.79 2.55 -14.73
N MET A 394 -16.84 3.10 -15.31
CA MET A 394 -16.95 3.22 -16.76
C MET A 394 -16.10 4.39 -17.28
N PRO A 395 -15.52 4.29 -18.49
CA PRO A 395 -14.83 5.42 -19.11
C PRO A 395 -15.75 6.63 -19.28
N VAL A 396 -15.18 7.83 -19.34
CA VAL A 396 -15.94 9.05 -19.66
C VAL A 396 -16.27 9.01 -21.16
N ILE A 397 -17.51 8.66 -21.50
CA ILE A 397 -18.01 8.69 -22.88
C ILE A 397 -18.53 10.10 -23.15
N SER A 398 -17.85 10.89 -23.98
CA SER A 398 -18.44 12.14 -24.49
C SER A 398 -19.47 11.80 -25.56
N ALA A 399 -20.57 12.56 -25.63
CA ALA A 399 -21.70 12.30 -26.54
C ALA A 399 -21.32 12.23 -28.04
N ASP A 400 -20.14 12.73 -28.41
CA ASP A 400 -19.64 12.78 -29.79
C ASP A 400 -18.59 11.69 -30.15
N THR A 401 -18.19 10.84 -29.21
CA THR A 401 -17.08 9.88 -29.42
C THR A 401 -17.53 8.42 -29.48
N ARG A 402 -18.20 8.05 -30.57
CA ARG A 402 -17.91 6.71 -31.14
C ARG A 402 -16.43 6.71 -31.53
N ASN A 403 -15.74 5.56 -31.50
CA ASN A 403 -14.33 5.40 -31.93
C ASN A 403 -14.12 5.82 -33.41
N ALA A 404 -14.31 7.09 -33.72
CA ALA A 404 -14.28 7.68 -35.04
C ALA A 404 -13.09 8.61 -35.04
N GLY A 405 -12.01 8.16 -35.69
CA GLY A 405 -10.93 9.06 -36.04
C GLY A 405 -11.40 9.93 -37.19
N PHE A 406 -11.11 11.23 -37.11
CA PHE A 406 -11.39 12.15 -38.21
C PHE A 406 -10.09 12.84 -38.64
N VAL A 407 -9.97 13.08 -39.94
CA VAL A 407 -8.86 13.83 -40.51
C VAL A 407 -9.06 15.30 -40.15
N ASN A 408 -8.02 15.93 -39.60
CA ASN A 408 -8.05 17.33 -39.23
C ASN A 408 -8.11 18.16 -40.52
N GLN A 409 -9.25 18.79 -40.80
CA GLN A 409 -9.35 19.72 -41.91
C GLN A 409 -8.54 20.97 -41.57
N SER A 410 -7.46 21.20 -42.30
CA SER A 410 -6.78 22.49 -42.29
C SER A 410 -7.74 23.50 -42.90
N PHE A 411 -8.23 24.46 -42.10
CA PHE A 411 -8.80 25.69 -42.64
C PHE A 411 -7.67 26.42 -43.37
N LEU A 412 -7.58 26.20 -44.69
CA LEU A 412 -6.76 27.04 -45.55
C LEU A 412 -7.33 28.46 -45.44
N LYS A 413 -6.50 29.39 -44.96
CA LYS A 413 -6.77 30.82 -44.99
C LYS A 413 -6.65 31.36 -46.41
#